data_AF-W4VLE7-F1
#
_entry.id   AF-W4VLE7-F1
#
_cell.length_a   1.000
_cell.length_b   1.000
_cell.length_c   1.000
_cell.angle_alpha   90.00
_cell.angle_beta   90.00
_cell.angle_gamma   90.00
#
_symmetry.space_group_name_H-M   'P 1'
#
loop_
_entity.id
_entity.type
_entity.pdbx_description
1 polymer ?
#
loop_
_entity_poly.entity_id
_entity_poly.type
_entity_poly.pdbx_seq_one_letter_code
_entity_poly.pdbx_strand_id
1 'polypeptide(L)'
;MAQQFAWNAGAERVIAVDYIDYRLEHAKKMNKTETYDFTKHDDIGEYLKEITKGGGADVVIDCVGMDGKKSPLEYIEQKLKLQGGTLGPIQIATKAVKKCGTVQITGVYGGNYNLFPLAPSSHVMFN
;
A
#
# COMPACT_ATOMS: atom_id res chain seq x y z
N MET A 1 -7.37 -9.88 -7.12
CA MET A 1 -7.18 -9.41 -8.50
C MET A 1 -5.74 -8.93 -8.74
N ALA A 2 -5.31 -7.74 -8.30
CA ALA A 2 -3.96 -7.21 -8.58
C ALA A 2 -2.80 -8.18 -8.27
N GLN A 3 -2.85 -8.91 -7.15
CA GLN A 3 -1.86 -9.96 -6.80
C GLN A 3 -1.74 -11.08 -7.87
N GLN A 4 -2.87 -11.51 -8.44
CA GLN A 4 -2.91 -12.53 -9.50
C GLN A 4 -2.45 -11.94 -10.85
N PHE A 5 -2.78 -10.67 -11.11
CA PHE A 5 -2.27 -9.96 -12.28
C PHE A 5 -0.73 -9.82 -12.22
N ALA A 6 -0.16 -9.59 -11.04
CA ALA A 6 1.29 -9.51 -10.85
C ALA A 6 2.00 -10.83 -11.22
N TRP A 7 1.49 -11.97 -10.74
CA TRP A 7 2.00 -13.29 -11.15
C TRP A 7 1.80 -13.56 -12.64
N ASN A 8 0.64 -13.23 -13.20
CA ASN A 8 0.36 -13.41 -14.63
C ASN A 8 1.22 -12.49 -15.53
N ALA A 9 1.69 -11.37 -14.99
CA ALA A 9 2.63 -10.46 -15.65
C ALA A 9 4.11 -10.88 -15.49
N GLY A 10 4.40 -11.96 -14.75
CA GLY A 10 5.73 -12.53 -14.61
C GLY A 10 6.59 -11.98 -13.47
N ALA A 11 5.99 -11.42 -12.41
CA ALA A 11 6.73 -11.09 -11.18
C ALA A 11 7.36 -12.36 -10.57
N GLU A 12 8.60 -12.25 -10.07
CA GLU A 12 9.28 -13.35 -9.37
C GLU A 12 8.79 -13.45 -7.91
N ARG A 13 8.36 -12.33 -7.33
CA ARG A 13 7.89 -12.21 -5.94
C ARG A 13 6.78 -11.16 -5.84
N VAL A 14 5.61 -11.58 -5.34
CA VAL A 14 4.48 -10.68 -5.06
C VAL A 14 4.27 -10.54 -3.56
N ILE A 15 4.24 -9.30 -3.06
CA ILE A 15 4.01 -8.96 -1.65
C ILE A 15 2.71 -8.16 -1.51
N ALA A 16 1.93 -8.44 -0.48
CA ALA A 16 0.72 -7.68 -0.13
C ALA A 16 0.75 -7.19 1.32
N VAL A 17 0.09 -6.04 1.54
CA VAL A 17 0.09 -5.33 2.83
C VAL A 17 -1.34 -4.93 3.17
N ASP A 18 -1.81 -5.36 4.35
CA ASP A 18 -3.11 -5.04 4.94
C ASP A 18 -2.94 -5.08 6.48
N TYR A 19 -4.00 -4.94 7.27
CA TYR A 19 -4.00 -5.17 8.72
C TYR A 19 -5.06 -6.19 9.16
N ILE A 20 -5.81 -6.74 8.20
CA ILE A 20 -6.92 -7.66 8.46
C ILE A 20 -6.46 -9.09 8.15
N ASP A 21 -6.20 -9.88 9.20
CA ASP A 21 -5.58 -11.21 9.11
C ASP A 21 -6.27 -12.15 8.10
N TYR A 22 -7.61 -12.14 7.98
CA TYR A 22 -8.29 -13.02 7.01
C TYR A 22 -7.94 -12.69 5.55
N ARG A 23 -7.62 -11.43 5.23
CA ARG A 23 -7.21 -11.00 3.87
C ARG A 23 -5.77 -11.44 3.58
N LEU A 24 -4.89 -11.30 4.57
CA LEU A 24 -3.51 -11.77 4.50
C LEU A 24 -3.50 -13.30 4.31
N GLU A 25 -4.25 -14.04 5.12
CA GLU A 25 -4.38 -15.50 5.00
C GLU A 25 -5.00 -15.94 3.67
N HIS A 26 -6.00 -15.21 3.15
CA HIS A 26 -6.55 -15.48 1.82
C HIS A 26 -5.51 -15.25 0.71
N ALA A 27 -4.73 -14.17 0.78
CA ALA A 27 -3.69 -13.85 -0.20
C ALA A 27 -2.57 -14.91 -0.22
N LYS A 28 -2.12 -15.40 0.94
CA LYS A 28 -1.21 -16.56 1.03
C LYS A 28 -1.80 -17.80 0.34
N LYS A 29 -3.01 -18.19 0.75
CA LYS A 29 -3.63 -19.48 0.36
C LYS A 29 -4.10 -19.53 -1.09
N MET A 30 -4.69 -18.44 -1.59
CA MET A 30 -5.30 -18.41 -2.92
C MET A 30 -4.37 -17.82 -3.99
N ASN A 31 -3.50 -16.87 -3.61
CA ASN A 31 -2.69 -16.10 -4.55
C ASN A 31 -1.18 -16.34 -4.40
N LYS A 32 -0.74 -17.29 -3.54
CA LYS A 32 0.68 -17.59 -3.26
C LYS A 32 1.51 -16.35 -2.86
N THR A 33 0.85 -15.32 -2.35
CA THR A 33 1.43 -14.00 -2.11
C THR A 33 2.07 -13.94 -0.72
N GLU A 34 3.24 -13.33 -0.60
CA GLU A 34 3.82 -12.97 0.70
C GLU A 34 3.02 -11.84 1.34
N THR A 35 2.81 -11.87 2.66
CA THR A 35 1.89 -10.92 3.30
C THR A 35 2.40 -10.40 4.63
N TYR A 36 2.31 -9.09 4.82
CA TYR A 36 2.72 -8.42 6.06
C TYR A 36 1.55 -7.62 6.64
N ASP A 37 1.39 -7.70 7.96
CA ASP A 37 0.50 -6.83 8.70
C ASP A 37 1.25 -5.56 9.08
N PHE A 38 0.91 -4.42 8.46
CA PHE A 38 1.60 -3.16 8.73
C PHE A 38 1.47 -2.66 10.17
N THR A 39 0.55 -3.22 10.96
CA THR A 39 0.38 -2.86 12.38
C THR A 39 1.33 -3.62 13.31
N LYS A 40 2.13 -4.55 12.77
CA LYS A 40 3.20 -5.28 13.45
C LYS A 40 4.61 -4.70 13.17
N HIS A 41 4.70 -3.55 12.49
CA HIS A 41 5.97 -2.87 12.13
C HIS A 41 5.84 -1.34 12.33
N ASP A 42 6.84 -0.69 12.92
CA ASP A 42 6.83 0.77 13.14
C ASP A 42 6.92 1.56 11.81
N ASP A 43 7.70 1.05 10.86
CA ASP A 43 7.77 1.56 9.49
C ASP A 43 7.79 0.40 8.48
N ILE A 44 6.58 0.02 8.05
CA ILE A 44 6.41 -1.03 7.03
C ILE A 44 7.07 -0.64 5.68
N GLY A 45 7.24 0.65 5.38
CA GLY A 45 7.80 1.12 4.11
C GLY A 45 9.30 0.83 4.01
N GLU A 46 10.06 1.18 5.05
CA GLU A 46 11.49 0.83 5.12
C GLU A 46 11.70 -0.67 5.35
N TYR A 47 10.86 -1.35 6.14
CA TYR A 47 10.96 -2.82 6.31
C TYR A 47 10.80 -3.58 4.98
N LEU A 48 9.85 -3.20 4.12
CA LEU A 48 9.65 -3.82 2.81
C LEU A 48 10.84 -3.62 1.86
N LYS A 49 11.54 -2.49 2.01
CA LYS A 49 12.78 -2.14 1.31
C LYS A 49 13.98 -2.94 1.84
N GLU A 50 14.08 -3.17 3.14
CA GLU A 50 15.08 -4.05 3.76
C GLU A 50 14.95 -5.49 3.24
N ILE A 51 13.75 -6.08 3.29
CA ILE A 51 13.52 -7.46 2.80
C ILE A 51 13.58 -7.58 1.26
N THR A 52 13.68 -6.47 0.53
CA THR A 52 14.05 -6.41 -0.90
C THR A 52 15.53 -6.02 -1.08
N LYS A 53 16.39 -6.45 -0.14
CA LYS A 53 17.86 -6.30 -0.16
C LYS A 53 18.32 -4.83 -0.13
N GLY A 54 17.52 -3.95 0.47
CA GLY A 54 17.72 -2.49 0.47
C GLY A 54 17.35 -1.80 -0.85
N GLY A 55 16.90 -2.56 -1.86
CA GLY A 55 16.57 -2.04 -3.19
C GLY A 55 15.22 -1.34 -3.26
N GLY A 56 14.21 -1.89 -2.59
CA GLY A 56 12.80 -1.56 -2.82
C GLY A 56 12.19 -2.43 -3.93
N ALA A 57 10.85 -2.41 -4.02
CA ALA A 57 10.06 -3.10 -5.04
C ALA A 57 10.13 -2.37 -6.40
N ASP A 58 10.10 -3.15 -7.49
CA ASP A 58 10.11 -2.66 -8.88
C ASP A 58 8.83 -1.90 -9.23
N VAL A 59 7.69 -2.41 -8.77
CA VAL A 59 6.38 -1.77 -8.89
C VAL A 59 5.64 -1.85 -7.56
N VAL A 60 4.98 -0.76 -7.16
CA VAL A 60 4.01 -0.71 -6.07
C VAL A 60 2.67 -0.24 -6.62
N ILE A 61 1.64 -1.10 -6.56
CA ILE A 61 0.24 -0.79 -6.88
C ILE A 61 -0.52 -0.45 -5.60
N ASP A 62 -1.55 0.41 -5.69
CA ASP A 62 -2.37 0.89 -4.58
C ASP A 62 -3.90 0.83 -4.95
N CYS A 63 -4.72 -0.11 -4.40
CA CYS A 63 -6.14 -0.56 -4.67
C CYS A 63 -7.47 -0.27 -3.81
N VAL A 64 -7.57 0.24 -2.54
CA VAL A 64 -8.86 0.72 -1.86
C VAL A 64 -9.09 2.23 -1.47
N GLY A 65 -8.32 2.96 -0.62
CA GLY A 65 -8.35 4.45 -0.60
C GLY A 65 -7.91 5.24 0.66
N MET A 66 -8.48 6.45 0.79
CA MET A 66 -8.58 7.28 2.01
C MET A 66 -9.09 6.54 3.26
N ASP A 67 -9.50 5.28 3.14
CA ASP A 67 -9.95 4.38 4.22
C ASP A 67 -8.81 3.59 4.90
N GLY A 68 -7.54 3.93 4.64
CA GLY A 68 -6.42 3.46 5.46
C GLY A 68 -6.68 3.70 6.96
N LYS A 69 -6.41 2.66 7.78
CA LYS A 69 -6.74 2.54 9.22
C LYS A 69 -6.57 3.86 9.99
N LYS A 70 -7.67 4.40 10.51
CA LYS A 70 -7.72 5.66 11.29
C LYS A 70 -7.96 5.34 12.77
N SER A 71 -7.18 5.91 13.68
CA SER A 71 -7.60 5.99 15.08
C SER A 71 -8.79 6.97 15.23
N PRO A 72 -9.57 6.88 16.33
CA PRO A 72 -10.63 7.85 16.60
C PRO A 72 -10.12 9.30 16.70
N LEU A 73 -8.87 9.48 17.17
CA LEU A 73 -8.23 10.79 17.23
C LEU A 73 -7.91 11.31 15.83
N GLU A 74 -7.30 10.49 14.96
CA GLU A 74 -7.05 10.84 13.56
C GLU A 74 -8.33 11.05 12.75
N TYR A 75 -9.43 10.37 13.10
CA TYR A 75 -10.73 10.63 12.47
C TYR A 75 -11.28 12.02 12.83
N ILE A 76 -11.16 12.43 14.09
CA ILE A 76 -11.51 13.78 14.54
C ILE A 76 -10.55 14.81 13.91
N GLU A 77 -9.24 14.53 13.90
CA GLU A 77 -8.27 15.39 13.24
C GLU A 77 -8.49 15.50 11.74
N GLN A 78 -8.81 14.44 11.00
CA GLN A 78 -9.15 14.52 9.56
C GLN A 78 -10.40 15.38 9.32
N LYS A 79 -11.39 15.29 10.22
CA LYS A 79 -12.62 16.09 10.13
C LYS A 79 -12.39 17.58 10.39
N LEU A 80 -11.31 17.94 11.09
CA LEU A 80 -10.81 19.31 11.27
C LEU A 80 -9.83 19.72 10.15
N LYS A 81 -8.92 18.83 9.78
CA LYS A 81 -7.89 18.96 8.72
C LYS A 81 -8.48 18.59 7.35
N LEU A 82 -9.58 19.22 6.94
CA LEU A 82 -10.31 18.85 5.72
C LEU A 82 -9.56 19.08 4.37
N GLN A 83 -8.29 19.53 4.43
CA GLN A 83 -7.33 19.56 3.32
C GLN A 83 -6.40 18.32 3.26
N GLY A 84 -6.42 17.46 4.30
CA GLY A 84 -5.45 16.40 4.53
C GLY A 84 -6.10 15.06 4.88
N GLY A 85 -6.38 14.26 3.85
CA GLY A 85 -6.60 12.82 3.98
C GLY A 85 -5.33 12.05 4.42
N THR A 86 -5.43 10.73 4.43
CA THR A 86 -4.41 9.85 5.01
C THR A 86 -3.13 9.80 4.15
N LEU A 87 -2.03 10.40 4.62
CA LEU A 87 -0.73 10.39 3.93
C LEU A 87 -0.02 9.02 3.92
N GLY A 88 -0.35 8.15 4.88
CA GLY A 88 0.33 6.87 5.11
C GLY A 88 0.49 5.98 3.86
N PRO A 89 -0.56 5.64 3.10
CA PRO A 89 -0.46 4.80 1.90
C PRO A 89 0.57 5.28 0.87
N ILE A 90 0.60 6.59 0.60
CA ILE A 90 1.53 7.19 -0.37
C ILE A 90 2.95 7.19 0.20
N GLN A 91 3.12 7.52 1.48
CA GLN A 91 4.43 7.48 2.15
C GLN A 91 5.04 6.06 2.20
N ILE A 92 4.22 5.05 2.50
CA ILE A 92 4.62 3.64 2.47
C ILE A 92 5.05 3.24 1.05
N ALA A 93 4.26 3.58 0.03
CA ALA A 93 4.61 3.28 -1.36
C ALA A 93 5.89 3.98 -1.82
N THR A 94 6.10 5.25 -1.45
CA THR A 94 7.31 6.03 -1.78
C THR A 94 8.58 5.50 -1.08
N LYS A 95 8.46 4.92 0.12
CA LYS A 95 9.58 4.27 0.82
C LYS A 95 9.90 2.87 0.28
N ALA A 96 8.86 2.09 -0.02
CA ALA A 96 8.98 0.71 -0.43
C ALA A 96 9.37 0.54 -1.92
N VAL A 97 9.09 1.52 -2.79
CA VAL A 97 9.47 1.46 -4.21
C VAL A 97 10.97 1.71 -4.40
N LYS A 98 11.59 1.02 -5.38
CA LYS A 98 13.00 1.24 -5.73
C LYS A 98 13.22 2.58 -6.44
N LYS A 99 14.48 3.03 -6.48
CA LYS A 99 14.90 4.15 -7.36
C LYS A 99 14.58 3.80 -8.82
N CYS A 100 13.87 4.70 -9.50
CA CYS A 100 13.33 4.47 -10.85
C CYS A 100 12.35 3.29 -10.98
N GLY A 101 11.75 2.83 -9.88
CA GLY A 101 10.58 1.95 -9.89
C GLY A 101 9.28 2.73 -10.10
N THR A 102 8.17 2.01 -10.27
CA THR A 102 6.85 2.60 -10.59
C THR A 102 5.89 2.52 -9.40
N VAL A 103 5.25 3.64 -9.04
CA VAL A 103 4.10 3.64 -8.11
C VAL A 103 2.81 3.83 -8.91
N GLN A 104 2.05 2.75 -9.10
CA GLN A 104 0.71 2.80 -9.68
C GLN A 104 -0.31 3.09 -8.58
N ILE A 105 -0.63 4.36 -8.39
CA ILE A 105 -1.80 4.76 -7.60
C ILE A 105 -3.05 4.51 -8.46
N THR A 106 -3.63 3.31 -8.36
CA THR A 106 -4.98 3.07 -8.89
C THR A 106 -6.03 3.61 -7.91
N GLY A 107 -5.76 4.76 -7.22
CA GLY A 107 -6.26 4.99 -5.85
C GLY A 107 -6.90 6.27 -5.24
N VAL A 108 -7.90 6.10 -4.33
CA VAL A 108 -8.91 7.10 -3.84
C VAL A 108 -8.29 8.11 -2.91
N TYR A 109 -8.30 9.34 -3.42
CA TYR A 109 -8.06 10.57 -2.70
C TYR A 109 -9.14 11.59 -3.12
N GLY A 110 -10.40 11.17 -2.99
CA GLY A 110 -11.58 11.95 -3.38
C GLY A 110 -11.91 13.05 -2.38
N GLY A 111 -11.42 14.27 -2.65
CA GLY A 111 -11.68 15.46 -1.85
C GLY A 111 -10.70 16.58 -2.19
N ASN A 112 -10.72 17.68 -1.44
CA ASN A 112 -9.78 18.80 -1.59
C ASN A 112 -8.39 18.45 -1.02
N TYR A 113 -7.71 17.50 -1.63
CA TYR A 113 -6.42 16.96 -1.17
C TYR A 113 -5.27 17.53 -2.02
N ASN A 114 -4.56 18.53 -1.48
CA ASN A 114 -3.34 19.13 -2.05
C ASN A 114 -3.32 19.35 -3.58
N LEU A 115 -4.45 19.75 -4.17
CA LEU A 115 -4.60 20.10 -5.60
C LEU A 115 -4.32 18.97 -6.62
N PHE A 116 -4.35 17.68 -6.23
CA PHE A 116 -4.16 16.53 -7.14
C PHE A 116 -5.28 15.45 -7.01
N PRO A 117 -5.98 15.04 -8.11
CA PRO A 117 -7.19 14.17 -8.03
C PRO A 117 -7.00 12.68 -8.44
N LEU A 118 -7.44 11.68 -7.62
CA LEU A 118 -7.23 10.20 -7.85
C LEU A 118 -8.32 9.24 -7.19
N ALA A 119 -8.47 7.96 -7.61
CA ALA A 119 -9.52 6.93 -7.22
C ALA A 119 -9.07 5.40 -7.16
N PRO A 120 -9.58 4.40 -6.33
CA PRO A 120 -9.23 3.55 -5.05
C PRO A 120 -7.84 2.88 -4.55
N SER A 121 -7.21 3.15 -3.35
CA SER A 121 -5.79 2.76 -2.89
C SER A 121 -5.45 1.84 -1.63
N SER A 122 -4.75 0.69 -1.81
CA SER A 122 -4.15 -0.31 -0.87
C SER A 122 -3.18 -1.33 -1.55
N HIS A 123 -2.12 -1.80 -0.90
CA HIS A 123 -0.88 -2.16 -1.61
C HIS A 123 -0.72 -3.60 -2.17
N VAL A 124 -0.13 -3.69 -3.37
CA VAL A 124 0.44 -4.91 -3.99
C VAL A 124 1.77 -4.57 -4.65
N MET A 125 2.84 -5.29 -4.31
CA MET A 125 4.21 -5.01 -4.75
C MET A 125 4.79 -6.14 -5.61
N PHE A 126 5.66 -5.76 -6.54
CA PHE A 126 6.33 -6.62 -7.51
C PHE A 126 7.84 -6.55 -7.30
N ASN A 127 8.50 -7.70 -7.38
CA ASN A 127 9.92 -7.86 -7.70
C ASN A 127 10.01 -9.03 -8.69
#